data_AF-A0A1G3J1J6-F1
#
_entry.id   AF-A0A1G3J1J6-F1
#
_cell.length_a   1.000
_cell.length_b   1.000
_cell.length_c   1.000
_cell.angle_alpha   90.00
_cell.angle_beta   90.00
_cell.angle_gamma   90.00
#
_symmetry.space_group_name_H-M   'P 1'
#
loop_
_entity.id
_entity.type
_entity.pdbx_description
1 polymer ?
#
loop_
_entity_poly.entity_id
_entity_poly.type
_entity_poly.pdbx_seq_one_letter_code
_entity_poly.pdbx_strand_id
1 'polypeptide(L)'
;MSHHLMIYTDGAARGNPGPGGYGIVLMWGQKRKEIAAGYRLTTNNRMELMAVIVALQSLTKTAIPVTIYTDSKYIVDSVQKGWLQNWIKTDFKGGKKNKDLWLQYHELAKLYHVRFVWVKGHADNAMNNRCDELATQAADGKHLLIDEVYEAEKA
;
A
#
# COMPACT_ATOMS: atom_id res chain seq x y z
N MET A 1 23.57 10.36 -13.38
CA MET A 1 22.79 10.15 -12.15
C MET A 1 21.87 8.97 -12.38
N SER A 2 22.02 7.89 -11.62
CA SER A 2 21.05 6.79 -11.61
C SER A 2 19.72 7.34 -11.12
N HIS A 3 18.72 7.38 -12.00
CA HIS A 3 17.38 7.84 -11.63
C HIS A 3 16.74 6.73 -10.80
N HIS A 4 16.43 7.04 -9.54
CA HIS A 4 15.86 6.10 -8.58
C HIS A 4 14.39 6.43 -8.38
N LEU A 5 13.51 5.42 -8.47
CA LEU A 5 12.09 5.61 -8.24
C LEU A 5 11.81 5.54 -6.74
N MET A 6 11.39 6.67 -6.17
CA MET A 6 10.93 6.74 -4.78
C MET A 6 9.41 6.81 -4.76
N ILE A 7 8.80 5.96 -3.93
CA ILE A 7 7.36 5.90 -3.75
C ILE A 7 7.10 6.03 -2.26
N TYR A 8 6.20 6.93 -1.89
CA TYR A 8 5.68 7.05 -0.55
C TYR A 8 4.23 6.56 -0.57
N THR A 9 3.85 5.80 0.45
CA THR A 9 2.51 5.20 0.53
C THR A 9 1.99 5.24 1.95
N ASP A 10 0.71 5.56 2.07
CA ASP A 10 -0.02 5.54 3.34
C ASP A 10 -1.46 5.07 3.13
N GLY A 11 -2.09 4.59 4.19
CA GLY A 11 -3.46 4.12 4.21
C GLY A 11 -4.16 4.50 5.51
N ALA A 12 -5.40 5.00 5.37
CA ALA A 12 -6.22 5.45 6.48
C ALA A 12 -7.59 4.78 6.46
N ALA A 13 -8.19 4.58 7.63
CA ALA A 13 -9.58 4.17 7.77
C ALA A 13 -10.30 4.89 8.91
N ARG A 14 -11.53 5.36 8.65
CA ARG A 14 -12.47 5.93 9.61
C ARG A 14 -13.20 4.81 10.34
N GLY A 15 -12.54 4.29 11.38
CA GLY A 15 -12.94 3.05 12.04
C GLY A 15 -12.27 1.83 11.41
N ASN A 16 -12.25 0.70 12.12
CA ASN A 16 -11.55 -0.50 11.69
C ASN A 16 -12.41 -1.76 11.94
N PRO A 17 -13.41 -2.05 11.08
CA PRO A 17 -13.60 -1.49 9.73
C PRO A 17 -14.40 -0.19 9.63
N GLY A 18 -14.30 0.47 8.47
CA GLY A 18 -15.07 1.65 8.09
C GLY A 18 -14.63 2.20 6.73
N PRO A 19 -15.13 3.38 6.31
CA PRO A 19 -14.63 4.07 5.12
C PRO A 19 -13.12 4.26 5.21
N GLY A 20 -12.39 3.91 4.17
CA GLY A 20 -10.93 4.01 4.15
C GLY A 20 -10.41 4.53 2.83
N GLY A 21 -9.15 4.92 2.80
CA GLY A 21 -8.51 5.42 1.60
C GLY A 21 -7.01 5.21 1.65
N TYR A 22 -6.40 5.23 0.47
CA TYR A 22 -4.95 5.20 0.33
C TYR A 22 -4.44 6.48 -0.33
N GLY A 23 -3.19 6.82 -0.03
CA GLY A 23 -2.47 7.93 -0.63
C GLY A 23 -1.09 7.48 -1.09
N ILE A 24 -0.70 7.93 -2.29
CA ILE A 24 0.55 7.55 -2.93
C ILE A 24 1.21 8.80 -3.52
N VAL A 25 2.50 8.97 -3.26
CA VAL A 25 3.34 9.97 -3.93
C VAL A 25 4.51 9.26 -4.62
N LEU A 26 4.53 9.30 -5.96
CA LEU A 26 5.62 8.77 -6.77
C LEU A 26 6.56 9.90 -7.20
N MET A 27 7.86 9.65 -7.09
CA MET A 27 8.92 10.60 -7.44
C MET A 27 9.96 9.97 -8.35
N TRP A 28 10.18 10.60 -9.51
CA TRP A 28 11.23 10.24 -10.47
C TRP A 28 12.01 11.49 -10.89
N GLY A 29 13.19 11.68 -10.29
CA GLY A 29 13.93 12.94 -10.42
C GLY A 29 13.10 14.10 -9.86
N GLN A 30 12.80 15.10 -10.70
CA GLN A 30 11.94 16.23 -10.34
C GLN A 30 10.44 15.99 -10.62
N LYS A 31 10.09 14.89 -11.28
CA LYS A 31 8.68 14.58 -11.59
C LYS A 31 8.01 13.96 -10.37
N ARG A 32 6.82 14.46 -10.06
CA ARG A 32 5.94 13.97 -8.99
C ARG A 32 4.59 13.57 -9.56
N LYS A 33 4.04 12.46 -9.08
CA LYS A 33 2.68 12.01 -9.35
C LYS A 33 2.01 11.61 -8.04
N GLU A 34 0.77 12.06 -7.84
CA GLU A 34 -0.05 11.68 -6.68
C GLU A 34 -1.19 10.79 -7.13
N ILE A 35 -1.54 9.79 -6.31
CA ILE A 35 -2.67 8.89 -6.55
C ILE A 35 -3.38 8.67 -5.22
N ALA A 36 -4.71 8.72 -5.22
CA ALA A 36 -5.53 8.43 -4.06
C ALA A 36 -6.87 7.84 -4.49
N ALA A 37 -7.44 6.96 -3.68
CA ALA A 37 -8.81 6.47 -3.83
C ALA A 37 -9.39 6.05 -2.48
N GLY A 38 -10.71 6.20 -2.34
CA GLY A 38 -11.46 5.85 -1.15
C GLY A 38 -12.34 4.63 -1.38
N TYR A 39 -12.61 3.89 -0.31
CA TYR A 39 -13.42 2.68 -0.26
C TYR A 39 -14.44 2.78 0.87
N ARG A 40 -15.66 2.31 0.64
CA ARG A 40 -16.79 2.54 1.55
C ARG A 40 -16.71 1.72 2.83
N LEU A 41 -16.10 0.54 2.77
CA LEU A 41 -15.95 -0.36 3.91
C LEU A 41 -14.68 -1.20 3.74
N THR A 42 -13.66 -0.91 4.54
CA THR A 42 -12.36 -1.61 4.51
C THR A 42 -11.66 -1.47 5.87
N THR A 43 -10.35 -1.77 5.94
CA THR A 43 -9.51 -1.65 7.15
C THR A 43 -8.23 -0.89 6.86
N ASN A 44 -7.58 -0.36 7.90
CA ASN A 44 -6.31 0.36 7.75
C ASN A 44 -5.25 -0.47 7.01
N ASN A 45 -5.01 -1.70 7.49
CA ASN A 45 -4.00 -2.58 6.91
C ASN A 45 -4.28 -2.94 5.44
N ARG A 46 -5.56 -2.99 5.03
CA ARG A 46 -5.91 -3.20 3.61
C ARG A 46 -5.57 -1.97 2.78
N MET A 47 -5.87 -0.77 3.27
CA MET A 47 -5.53 0.47 2.56
C MET A 47 -4.02 0.70 2.46
N GLU A 48 -3.27 0.43 3.53
CA GLU A 48 -1.80 0.49 3.49
C GLU A 48 -1.24 -0.45 2.40
N LEU A 49 -1.74 -1.69 2.31
CA LEU A 49 -1.27 -2.67 1.32
C LEU A 49 -1.75 -2.35 -0.10
N MET A 50 -2.99 -1.86 -0.23
CA MET A 50 -3.55 -1.39 -1.50
C MET A 50 -2.73 -0.24 -2.08
N ALA A 51 -2.27 0.69 -1.24
CA ALA A 51 -1.41 1.80 -1.65
C ALA A 51 -0.14 1.29 -2.37
N VAL A 52 0.52 0.27 -1.80
CA VAL A 52 1.71 -0.37 -2.39
C VAL A 52 1.39 -1.05 -3.72
N ILE A 53 0.28 -1.80 -3.79
CA ILE A 53 -0.15 -2.51 -5.00
C ILE A 53 -0.43 -1.54 -6.14
N VAL A 54 -1.25 -0.52 -5.88
CA VAL A 54 -1.63 0.49 -6.87
C VAL A 54 -0.40 1.29 -7.32
N ALA A 55 0.52 1.59 -6.41
CA ALA A 55 1.76 2.27 -6.77
C ALA A 55 2.56 1.46 -7.80
N LEU A 56 2.74 0.14 -7.57
CA LEU A 56 3.44 -0.77 -8.47
C LEU A 56 2.69 -0.98 -9.79
N GLN A 57 1.36 -1.07 -9.77
CA GLN A 57 0.53 -1.17 -10.98
C GLN A 57 0.59 0.10 -11.85
N SER A 58 0.81 1.26 -11.23
CA SER A 58 0.88 2.54 -11.95
C SER A 58 2.18 2.73 -12.74
N LEU A 59 3.17 1.86 -12.55
CA LEU A 59 4.47 1.94 -13.21
C LEU A 59 4.39 1.39 -14.63
N THR A 60 4.94 2.14 -15.58
CA THR A 60 4.95 1.75 -17.01
C THR A 60 6.23 1.01 -17.42
N LYS A 61 7.21 0.90 -16.52
CA LYS A 61 8.51 0.26 -16.79
C LYS A 61 8.83 -0.72 -15.68
N THR A 62 9.17 -1.95 -16.06
CA THR A 62 9.63 -3.00 -15.16
C THR A 62 11.16 -2.98 -15.02
N ALA A 63 11.71 -3.82 -14.14
CA ALA A 63 13.15 -3.99 -13.90
C ALA A 63 13.91 -2.74 -13.38
N ILE A 64 13.23 -1.66 -13.03
CA ILE A 64 13.84 -0.53 -12.31
C ILE A 64 13.88 -0.78 -10.80
N PRO A 65 14.93 -0.34 -10.09
CA PRO A 65 14.94 -0.32 -8.63
C PRO A 65 13.83 0.60 -8.10
N VAL A 66 13.00 0.09 -7.20
CA VAL A 66 11.92 0.82 -6.56
C VAL A 66 12.18 0.87 -5.06
N THR A 67 12.13 2.06 -4.46
CA THR A 67 12.10 2.17 -3.00
C THR A 67 10.76 2.70 -2.54
N ILE A 68 10.10 1.92 -1.69
CA ILE A 68 8.82 2.23 -1.11
C ILE A 68 9.05 2.64 0.35
N TYR A 69 8.63 3.85 0.68
CA TYR A 69 8.61 4.40 2.02
C TYR A 69 7.20 4.28 2.57
N THR A 70 7.07 3.64 3.73
CA THR A 70 5.80 3.46 4.42
C THR A 70 6.04 3.38 5.92
N ASP A 71 5.10 3.87 6.71
CA ASP A 71 5.11 3.73 8.17
C ASP A 71 4.44 2.44 8.66
N SER A 72 3.82 1.67 7.75
CA SER A 72 3.25 0.37 8.01
C SER A 72 4.34 -0.66 8.33
N LYS A 73 4.58 -0.87 9.64
CA LYS A 73 5.39 -2.01 10.10
C LYS A 73 4.81 -3.33 9.63
N TYR A 74 3.48 -3.42 9.49
CA TYR A 74 2.83 -4.62 8.99
C TYR A 74 3.35 -5.01 7.61
N ILE A 75 3.43 -4.06 6.68
CA ILE A 75 3.96 -4.33 5.33
C ILE A 75 5.45 -4.64 5.37
N VAL A 76 6.23 -3.77 6.04
CA VAL A 76 7.69 -3.89 6.07
C VAL A 76 8.11 -5.23 6.67
N ASP A 77 7.57 -5.60 7.82
CA ASP A 77 7.88 -6.86 8.48
C ASP A 77 7.41 -8.06 7.65
N SER A 78 6.23 -7.98 7.03
CA SER A 78 5.70 -9.08 6.22
C SER A 78 6.64 -9.46 5.06
N VAL A 79 7.28 -8.46 4.45
CA VAL A 79 8.22 -8.67 3.36
C VAL A 79 9.64 -8.96 3.88
N GLN A 80 10.20 -8.09 4.72
CA GLN A 80 11.60 -8.15 5.14
C GLN A 80 11.89 -9.31 6.11
N LYS A 81 10.96 -9.65 7.00
CA LYS A 81 11.11 -10.81 7.91
C LYS A 81 10.63 -12.12 7.27
N GLY A 82 10.21 -12.09 6.01
CA GLY A 82 9.83 -13.28 5.24
C GLY A 82 8.49 -13.91 5.65
N TRP A 83 7.62 -13.19 6.38
CA TRP A 83 6.31 -13.74 6.78
C TRP A 83 5.44 -14.07 5.58
N LEU A 84 5.43 -13.20 4.55
CA LEU A 84 4.69 -13.42 3.32
C LEU A 84 5.09 -14.74 2.64
N GLN A 85 6.38 -15.05 2.61
CA GLN A 85 6.86 -16.31 2.02
C GLN A 85 6.33 -17.53 2.77
N ASN A 86 6.27 -17.43 4.10
CA ASN A 86 5.68 -18.49 4.92
C ASN A 86 4.16 -18.60 4.69
N TRP A 87 3.44 -17.48 4.57
CA TRP A 87 2.00 -17.48 4.30
C TRP A 87 1.70 -18.11 2.94
N ILE A 88 2.47 -17.78 1.90
CA ILE A 88 2.31 -18.39 0.57
C ILE A 88 2.57 -19.90 0.63
N LYS A 89 3.69 -20.32 1.24
CA LYS A 89 4.04 -21.75 1.38
C LYS A 89 2.98 -22.57 2.12
N THR A 90 2.28 -21.94 3.06
CA THR A 90 1.26 -22.59 3.89
C THR A 90 -0.17 -22.33 3.41
N ASP A 91 -0.35 -21.72 2.23
CA ASP A 91 -1.65 -21.28 1.70
C ASP A 91 -2.48 -20.47 2.73
N PHE A 92 -1.81 -19.60 3.48
CA PHE A 92 -2.40 -18.73 4.50
C PHE A 92 -3.12 -19.51 5.62
N LYS A 93 -2.68 -20.74 5.92
CA LYS A 93 -3.16 -21.55 7.06
C LYS A 93 -3.19 -20.74 8.35
N GLY A 94 -4.22 -21.00 9.16
CA GLY A 94 -4.46 -20.30 10.42
C GLY A 94 -5.09 -18.91 10.25
N GLY A 95 -5.80 -18.68 9.15
CA GLY A 95 -6.65 -17.49 8.97
C GLY A 95 -5.87 -16.18 8.85
N LYS A 96 -4.74 -16.18 8.14
CA LYS A 96 -4.00 -14.95 7.90
C LYS A 96 -4.82 -14.01 7.02
N LYS A 97 -4.99 -12.77 7.49
CA LYS A 97 -5.84 -11.75 6.84
C LYS A 97 -5.23 -11.24 5.53
N ASN A 98 -6.08 -10.67 4.67
CA ASN A 98 -5.70 -9.97 3.44
C ASN A 98 -4.96 -10.86 2.42
N LYS A 99 -5.35 -12.14 2.33
CA LYS A 99 -4.76 -13.12 1.41
C LYS A 99 -4.79 -12.63 -0.04
N ASP A 100 -5.94 -12.10 -0.46
CA ASP A 100 -6.18 -11.53 -1.78
C ASP A 100 -5.16 -10.46 -2.17
N LEU A 101 -4.97 -9.45 -1.32
CA LEU A 101 -4.03 -8.37 -1.57
C LEU A 101 -2.58 -8.84 -1.52
N TRP A 102 -2.24 -9.74 -0.59
CA TRP A 102 -0.88 -10.27 -0.50
C TRP A 102 -0.48 -11.11 -1.70
N LEU A 103 -1.41 -11.91 -2.24
CA LEU A 103 -1.18 -12.67 -3.47
C LEU A 103 -0.99 -11.71 -4.67
N GLN A 104 -1.83 -10.68 -4.78
CA GLN A 104 -1.70 -9.66 -5.82
C GLN A 104 -0.35 -8.92 -5.73
N TYR A 105 0.03 -8.48 -4.53
CA TYR A 105 1.34 -7.88 -4.29
C TYR A 105 2.49 -8.84 -4.65
N HIS A 106 2.39 -10.11 -4.26
CA HIS A 106 3.44 -11.09 -4.52
C HIS A 106 3.71 -11.27 -6.01
N GLU A 107 2.66 -11.37 -6.85
CA GLU A 107 2.83 -11.48 -8.30
C GLU A 107 3.43 -10.21 -8.92
N LEU A 108 2.98 -9.03 -8.48
CA LEU A 108 3.53 -7.76 -8.95
C LEU A 108 5.00 -7.58 -8.54
N ALA A 109 5.34 -7.91 -7.30
CA ALA A 109 6.68 -7.75 -6.75
C ALA A 109 7.73 -8.59 -7.50
N LYS A 110 7.34 -9.67 -8.20
CA LYS A 110 8.26 -10.44 -9.05
C LYS A 110 8.80 -9.64 -10.24
N LEU A 111 8.08 -8.60 -10.67
CA LEU A 111 8.43 -7.77 -11.83
C LEU A 111 9.38 -6.61 -11.48
N TYR A 112 9.55 -6.33 -10.19
CA TYR A 112 10.25 -5.14 -9.70
C TYR A 112 11.29 -5.50 -8.63
N HIS A 113 12.38 -4.74 -8.59
CA HIS A 113 13.35 -4.83 -7.49
C HIS A 113 12.90 -3.89 -6.36
N VAL A 114 11.92 -4.34 -5.57
CA VAL A 114 11.31 -3.53 -4.51
C VAL A 114 12.15 -3.58 -3.23
N ARG A 115 12.48 -2.39 -2.70
CA ARG A 115 13.06 -2.20 -1.37
C ARG A 115 12.09 -1.41 -0.51
N PHE A 116 11.81 -1.91 0.69
CA PHE A 116 11.05 -1.15 1.68
C PHE A 116 11.95 -0.37 2.61
N VAL A 117 11.55 0.85 2.95
CA VAL A 117 12.11 1.67 4.00
C VAL A 117 10.99 2.01 4.96
N TRP A 118 11.08 1.49 6.19
CA TRP A 118 10.17 1.90 7.24
C TRP A 118 10.48 3.34 7.65
N VAL A 119 9.46 4.19 7.66
CA VAL A 119 9.55 5.55 8.19
C VAL A 119 8.71 5.64 9.46
N LYS A 120 9.13 6.50 10.39
CA LYS A 120 8.31 6.76 11.57
C LYS A 120 7.12 7.63 11.14
N GLY A 121 5.90 7.19 11.46
CA GLY A 121 4.69 7.96 11.20
C GLY A 121 4.71 9.33 11.90
N HIS A 122 4.21 10.35 11.19
CA HIS A 122 4.02 11.74 11.61
C HIS A 122 5.16 12.41 12.38
N ALA A 123 6.00 13.17 11.65
CA ALA A 123 6.55 14.48 12.05
C ALA A 123 7.59 14.97 11.02
N ASP A 124 8.43 14.07 10.50
CA ASP A 124 9.67 14.48 9.82
C ASP A 124 9.70 14.17 8.31
N ASN A 125 8.72 13.44 7.77
CA ASN A 125 8.67 13.08 6.36
C ASN A 125 7.49 13.74 5.64
N ALA A 126 7.76 14.87 4.98
CA ALA A 126 6.77 15.63 4.21
C ALA A 126 6.03 14.78 3.14
N MET A 127 6.69 13.80 2.52
CA MET A 127 6.03 12.96 1.50
C MET A 127 5.11 11.92 2.14
N ASN A 128 5.44 11.39 3.32
CA ASN A 128 4.54 10.50 4.06
C ASN A 128 3.33 11.28 4.62
N ASN A 129 3.56 12.47 5.18
CA ASN A 129 2.48 13.34 5.64
C ASN A 129 1.51 13.67 4.48
N ARG A 130 2.04 13.88 3.27
CA ARG A 130 1.21 14.07 2.09
C ARG A 130 0.40 12.83 1.74
N CYS A 131 0.96 11.63 1.89
CA CYS A 131 0.23 10.40 1.65
C CYS A 131 -0.90 10.23 2.66
N ASP A 132 -0.67 10.54 3.95
CA ASP A 132 -1.73 10.56 4.96
C ASP A 132 -2.85 11.54 4.59
N GLU A 133 -2.51 12.79 4.20
CA GLU A 133 -3.50 13.78 3.75
C GLU A 133 -4.36 13.24 2.60
N LEU A 134 -3.73 12.63 1.59
CA LEU A 134 -4.39 12.03 0.44
C LEU A 134 -5.30 10.86 0.86
N ALA A 135 -4.80 9.97 1.72
CA ALA A 135 -5.54 8.80 2.22
C ALA A 135 -6.77 9.23 3.02
N THR A 136 -6.59 10.19 3.94
CA THR A 136 -7.64 10.78 4.76
C THR A 136 -8.70 11.48 3.90
N GLN A 137 -8.30 12.33 2.96
CA GLN A 137 -9.24 13.01 2.06
C GLN A 137 -10.03 12.02 1.19
N ALA A 138 -9.39 10.95 0.75
CA ALA A 138 -10.04 9.91 -0.03
C ALA A 138 -11.04 9.11 0.80
N ALA A 139 -10.69 8.77 2.05
CA ALA A 139 -11.59 8.09 2.99
C ALA A 139 -12.84 8.91 3.34
N ASP A 140 -12.69 10.24 3.44
CA ASP A 140 -13.77 11.19 3.74
C ASP A 140 -14.55 11.64 2.47
N GLY A 141 -14.16 11.14 1.30
CA GLY A 141 -14.73 11.50 0.01
C GLY A 141 -16.15 10.96 -0.20
N LYS A 142 -16.85 11.50 -1.21
CA LYS A 142 -18.21 11.07 -1.59
C LYS A 142 -18.23 9.88 -2.55
N HIS A 143 -17.18 9.69 -3.33
CA HIS A 143 -17.07 8.65 -4.36
C HIS A 143 -16.22 7.50 -3.83
N LEU A 144 -16.83 6.69 -2.97
CA LEU A 144 -16.16 5.56 -2.34
C LEU A 144 -16.38 4.28 -3.15
N LEU A 145 -15.28 3.63 -3.51
CA LEU A 145 -15.26 2.34 -4.20
C LEU A 145 -15.70 1.20 -3.26
N ILE A 146 -15.97 0.04 -3.84
CA ILE A 146 -16.31 -1.18 -3.09
C ILE A 146 -15.02 -1.98 -2.91
N ASP A 147 -14.73 -2.42 -1.68
CA ASP A 147 -13.65 -3.37 -1.42
C ASP A 147 -14.24 -4.79 -1.57
N GLU A 148 -14.39 -5.23 -2.83
CA GLU A 148 -15.23 -6.39 -3.19
C GLU A 148 -14.88 -7.64 -2.38
N VAL A 149 -13.59 -7.95 -2.22
CA VAL A 149 -13.16 -9.14 -1.48
C VAL A 149 -13.43 -8.97 0.01
N TYR A 150 -13.12 -7.81 0.59
CA TYR A 150 -13.35 -7.58 2.01
C TYR A 150 -14.83 -7.64 2.36
N GLU A 151 -15.67 -6.98 1.57
CA GLU A 151 -17.10 -6.95 1.81
C GLU A 151 -17.74 -8.33 1.59
N ALA A 152 -17.28 -9.10 0.60
CA ALA A 152 -17.74 -10.47 0.39
C ALA A 152 -17.35 -11.42 1.54
N GLU A 153 -16.17 -11.25 2.15
CA GLU A 153 -15.77 -12.03 3.34
C GLU A 153 -16.53 -11.64 4.62
N LYS A 154 -17.28 -10.52 4.60
CA LYS A 154 -18.07 -10.01 5.73
C LYS A 154 -19.57 -10.23 5.60
N ALA A 155 -20.05 -10.52 4.39
CA ALA A 155 -21.43 -10.92 4.12
C ALA A 155 -21.70 -12.33 4.65
#